data_AF-A0A972GRH8-F1
#
_entry.id   AF-A0A972GRH8-F1
#
_cell.length_a   1.000
_cell.length_b   1.000
_cell.length_c   1.000
_cell.angle_alpha   90.00
_cell.angle_beta   90.00
_cell.angle_gamma   90.00
#
_symmetry.space_group_name_H-M   'P 1'
#
loop_
_entity.id
_entity.type
_entity.pdbx_description
1 polymer ?
#
loop_
_entity_poly.entity_id
_entity_poly.type
_entity_poly.pdbx_seq_one_letter_code
_entity_poly.pdbx_strand_id
1 'polypeptide(L)'
;MRPLQQAICLILCLVIGLSPCQLAYAANTEETKLLLQKSLTVFEVDQELARIEKQEESLVGKLASTEQELKAQQALSADTKRHAAKVLRAYYMGDRDSLWVLLFSISSFKDALTTFEYLQMIIRNDRESLKRYTDNQKQLQELSASLSTSKTALLQTKDRYIAQREKLILLQKQLDEDLAKHSEAAEILKQMTNLTVQWQNKGIPLFKMYFQALAQAMKQLPEILSDSNEGKSNHLIINGFQYTFQITDQELNSFLRSKNELFRNMTFRFTDSQVITTGTQDGMEVLIKGKYELAVKDEPKGKTYVRFRIESLQFNGFELPATTIEAMEKEFDLGVYPQTVASFLLVTGVKLEEGKLSLMLKLAL
;
A
#
# COMPACT_ATOMS: atom_id res chain seq x y z
N MET A 1 -17.10 87.90 -3.98
CA MET A 1 -17.72 86.90 -4.88
C MET A 1 -16.73 85.78 -5.18
N ARG A 2 -16.52 84.85 -4.24
CA ARG A 2 -15.79 83.59 -4.46
C ARG A 2 -16.27 82.56 -3.42
N PRO A 3 -17.40 81.88 -3.68
CA PRO A 3 -17.56 80.51 -3.17
C PRO A 3 -18.38 79.67 -4.17
N LEU A 4 -17.83 79.39 -5.35
CA LEU A 4 -18.51 78.50 -6.31
C LEU A 4 -17.58 77.44 -6.93
N GLN A 5 -16.28 77.50 -6.64
CA GLN A 5 -15.30 76.55 -7.18
C GLN A 5 -14.85 75.46 -6.19
N GLN A 6 -15.20 75.55 -4.91
CA GLN A 6 -14.83 74.52 -3.92
C GLN A 6 -15.88 73.42 -3.74
N ALA A 7 -17.08 73.57 -4.29
CA ALA A 7 -18.14 72.57 -4.20
C ALA A 7 -18.07 71.48 -5.30
N ILE A 8 -17.32 71.70 -6.38
CA ILE A 8 -17.30 70.79 -7.54
C ILE A 8 -16.24 69.68 -7.38
N CYS A 9 -15.15 69.90 -6.63
CA CYS A 9 -14.16 68.85 -6.37
C CYS A 9 -14.57 67.81 -5.33
N LEU A 10 -15.59 68.08 -4.51
CA LEU A 10 -16.06 67.13 -3.48
C LEU A 10 -17.14 66.17 -3.99
N ILE A 11 -17.76 66.46 -5.13
CA ILE A 11 -18.76 65.57 -5.76
C ILE A 11 -18.10 64.62 -6.79
N LEU A 12 -16.91 64.97 -7.32
CA LEU A 12 -16.20 64.12 -8.28
C LEU A 12 -15.40 62.97 -7.62
N CYS A 13 -15.07 63.06 -6.33
CA CYS A 13 -14.39 61.99 -5.60
C CYS A 13 -15.34 60.95 -4.97
N LEU A 14 -16.67 61.16 -5.02
CA LEU A 14 -17.63 60.22 -4.43
C LEU A 14 -18.19 59.18 -5.42
N VAL A 15 -17.81 59.26 -6.71
CA VAL A 15 -18.33 58.40 -7.79
C VAL A 15 -17.34 57.28 -8.18
N ILE A 16 -16.15 57.23 -7.60
CA ILE A 16 -15.15 56.16 -7.84
C ILE A 16 -15.25 55.04 -6.77
N GLY A 17 -16.15 55.17 -5.78
CA GLY A 17 -16.32 54.22 -4.68
C GLY A 17 -17.34 53.10 -4.90
N LEU A 18 -17.97 53.01 -6.07
CA LEU A 18 -18.92 51.96 -6.41
C LEU A 18 -18.42 51.18 -7.62
N SER A 19 -17.32 50.44 -7.43
CA SER A 19 -17.18 49.18 -8.14
C SER A 19 -18.40 48.34 -7.78
N PRO A 20 -19.28 47.98 -8.72
CA PRO A 20 -20.17 46.87 -8.47
C PRO A 20 -19.24 45.68 -8.23
N CYS A 21 -19.16 45.26 -6.98
CA CYS A 21 -18.70 43.93 -6.63
C CYS A 21 -19.48 43.02 -7.57
N GLN A 22 -18.78 42.38 -8.52
CA GLN A 22 -19.34 41.31 -9.32
C GLN A 22 -19.57 40.12 -8.38
N LEU A 23 -20.57 40.26 -7.50
CA LEU A 23 -21.28 39.18 -6.86
C LEU A 23 -22.29 38.65 -7.90
N ALA A 24 -21.74 38.14 -9.00
CA ALA A 24 -22.43 37.38 -10.01
C ALA A 24 -21.70 36.04 -10.15
N TYR A 25 -21.68 35.25 -9.08
CA TYR A 25 -21.13 33.88 -9.08
C TYR A 25 -21.79 32.98 -8.04
N ALA A 26 -23.08 33.17 -7.76
CA ALA A 26 -23.81 32.37 -6.77
C ALA A 26 -24.93 31.49 -7.37
N ALA A 27 -25.05 31.42 -8.70
CA ALA A 27 -26.15 30.71 -9.35
C ALA A 27 -25.76 29.36 -10.02
N ASN A 28 -24.52 28.88 -9.90
CA ASN A 28 -24.08 27.64 -10.57
C ASN A 28 -23.03 26.80 -9.80
N THR A 29 -22.83 27.03 -8.49
CA THR A 29 -21.66 26.51 -7.76
C THR A 29 -21.67 25.00 -7.57
N GLU A 30 -22.80 24.38 -7.23
CA GLU A 30 -22.85 22.92 -6.98
C GLU A 30 -22.75 22.10 -8.27
N GLU A 31 -23.46 22.49 -9.33
CA GLU A 31 -23.35 21.80 -10.64
C GLU A 31 -21.95 21.93 -11.22
N THR A 32 -21.35 23.13 -11.15
CA THR A 32 -19.95 23.34 -11.57
C THR A 32 -18.98 22.53 -10.71
N LYS A 33 -19.20 22.47 -9.39
CA LYS A 33 -18.39 21.65 -8.48
C LYS A 33 -18.44 20.17 -8.84
N LEU A 34 -19.63 19.64 -9.14
CA LEU A 34 -19.80 18.26 -9.60
C LEU A 34 -19.03 17.99 -10.90
N LEU A 35 -19.04 18.94 -11.85
CA LEU A 35 -18.27 18.82 -13.08
C LEU A 35 -16.76 18.80 -12.84
N LEU A 36 -16.27 19.69 -11.99
CA LEU A 36 -14.86 19.72 -11.58
C LEU A 36 -14.44 18.42 -10.86
N GLN A 37 -15.32 17.86 -10.02
CA GLN A 37 -15.07 16.57 -9.37
C GLN A 37 -15.04 15.41 -10.38
N LYS A 38 -15.92 15.42 -11.39
CA LYS A 38 -15.90 14.44 -12.49
C LYS A 38 -14.62 14.56 -13.32
N SER A 39 -14.15 15.78 -13.62
CA SER A 39 -12.90 15.95 -14.37
C SER A 39 -11.68 15.42 -13.62
N LEU A 40 -11.64 15.61 -12.30
CA LEU A 40 -10.62 15.01 -11.44
C LEU A 40 -10.67 13.48 -11.47
N THR A 41 -11.88 12.92 -11.45
CA THR A 41 -12.09 11.47 -11.55
C THR A 41 -11.60 10.91 -12.89
N VAL A 42 -11.86 11.60 -14.00
CA VAL A 42 -11.35 11.21 -15.33
C VAL A 42 -9.83 11.17 -15.33
N PHE A 43 -9.18 12.24 -14.86
CA PHE A 43 -7.72 12.32 -14.79
C PHE A 43 -7.11 11.19 -13.95
N GLU A 44 -7.72 10.83 -12.81
CA GLU A 44 -7.23 9.75 -11.96
C GLU A 44 -7.43 8.36 -12.56
N VAL A 45 -8.50 8.16 -13.34
CA VAL A 45 -8.68 6.91 -14.11
C VAL A 45 -7.62 6.79 -15.21
N ASP A 46 -7.30 7.88 -15.90
CA ASP A 46 -6.21 7.92 -16.89
C ASP A 46 -4.85 7.58 -16.26
N GLN A 47 -4.55 8.15 -15.08
CA GLN A 47 -3.35 7.82 -14.31
C GLN A 47 -3.30 6.33 -13.92
N GLU A 48 -4.44 5.76 -13.49
CA GLU A 48 -4.51 4.35 -13.13
C GLU A 48 -4.32 3.45 -14.37
N LEU A 49 -4.87 3.81 -15.54
CA LEU A 49 -4.61 3.09 -16.78
C LEU A 49 -3.11 3.06 -17.11
N ALA A 50 -2.44 4.22 -17.05
CA ALA A 50 -0.99 4.29 -17.28
C ALA A 50 -0.19 3.44 -16.25
N ARG A 51 -0.68 3.34 -15.01
CA ARG A 51 -0.08 2.46 -13.99
C ARG A 51 -0.31 0.98 -14.31
N ILE A 52 -1.52 0.62 -14.76
CA ILE A 52 -1.86 -0.74 -15.17
C ILE A 52 -1.01 -1.18 -16.37
N GLU A 53 -0.78 -0.31 -17.35
CA GLU A 53 0.08 -0.59 -18.51
C GLU A 53 1.51 -0.88 -18.07
N LYS A 54 2.10 -0.06 -17.19
CA LYS A 54 3.43 -0.33 -16.62
C LYS A 54 3.49 -1.66 -15.85
N GLN A 55 2.42 -1.99 -15.12
CA GLN A 55 2.32 -3.27 -14.42
C GLN A 55 2.25 -4.44 -15.41
N GLU A 56 1.49 -4.31 -16.50
CA GLU A 56 1.43 -5.30 -17.57
C GLU A 56 2.81 -5.51 -18.22
N GLU A 57 3.51 -4.43 -18.61
CA GLU A 57 4.86 -4.50 -19.17
C GLU A 57 5.82 -5.24 -18.25
N SER A 58 5.79 -4.92 -16.95
CA SER A 58 6.62 -5.60 -15.94
C SER A 58 6.28 -7.09 -15.83
N LEU A 59 4.99 -7.45 -15.84
CA LEU A 59 4.53 -8.84 -15.77
C LEU A 59 4.93 -9.63 -17.03
N VAL A 60 4.81 -9.03 -18.21
CA VAL A 60 5.25 -9.64 -19.48
C VAL A 60 6.76 -9.89 -19.46
N GLY A 61 7.55 -8.92 -18.98
CA GLY A 61 8.99 -9.10 -18.80
C GLY A 61 9.34 -10.25 -17.85
N LYS A 62 8.69 -10.30 -16.68
CA LYS A 62 8.87 -11.39 -15.71
C LYS A 62 8.45 -12.76 -16.27
N LEU A 63 7.35 -12.81 -17.01
CA LEU A 63 6.91 -14.04 -17.67
C LEU A 63 7.97 -14.54 -18.66
N ALA A 64 8.50 -13.66 -19.50
CA ALA A 64 9.53 -14.03 -20.47
C ALA A 64 10.79 -14.57 -19.77
N SER A 65 11.27 -13.93 -18.70
CA SER A 65 12.43 -14.40 -17.94
C SER A 65 12.14 -15.73 -17.25
N THR A 66 10.99 -15.88 -16.60
CA THR A 66 10.61 -17.14 -15.92
C THR A 66 10.42 -18.28 -16.92
N GLU A 67 9.88 -18.04 -18.11
CA GLU A 67 9.78 -19.07 -19.15
C GLU A 67 11.16 -19.51 -19.66
N GLN A 68 12.12 -18.59 -19.78
CA GLN A 68 13.50 -18.92 -20.13
C GLN A 68 14.20 -19.74 -19.03
N GLU A 69 14.09 -19.32 -17.78
CA GLU A 69 14.60 -20.05 -16.61
C GLU A 69 13.98 -21.45 -16.50
N LEU A 70 12.66 -21.57 -16.73
CA LEU A 70 11.95 -22.84 -16.71
C LEU A 70 12.50 -23.79 -17.78
N LYS A 71 12.74 -23.32 -19.01
CA LYS A 71 13.34 -24.14 -20.09
C LYS A 71 14.73 -24.64 -19.71
N ALA A 72 15.58 -23.77 -19.15
CA ALA A 72 16.91 -24.15 -18.69
C ALA A 72 16.83 -25.18 -17.56
N GLN A 73 15.95 -24.97 -16.58
CA GLN A 73 15.74 -25.87 -15.45
C GLN A 73 15.17 -27.21 -15.88
N GLN A 74 14.29 -27.26 -16.90
CA GLN A 74 13.78 -28.50 -17.48
C GLN A 74 14.90 -29.34 -18.11
N ALA A 75 15.81 -28.70 -18.85
CA ALA A 75 16.96 -29.37 -19.43
C ALA A 75 17.89 -29.94 -18.34
N LEU A 76 18.18 -29.14 -17.31
CA LEU A 76 18.99 -29.56 -16.17
C LEU A 76 18.33 -30.69 -15.36
N SER A 77 17.02 -30.62 -15.13
CA SER A 77 16.25 -31.67 -14.44
C SER A 77 16.24 -32.97 -15.24
N ALA A 78 16.14 -32.92 -16.56
CA ALA A 78 16.23 -34.10 -17.40
C ALA A 78 17.61 -34.79 -17.28
N ASP A 79 18.68 -34.02 -17.19
CA ASP A 79 20.03 -34.54 -17.01
C ASP A 79 20.25 -35.17 -15.62
N THR A 80 19.90 -34.43 -14.55
CA THR A 80 20.04 -34.96 -13.19
C THR A 80 19.13 -36.16 -12.93
N LYS A 81 17.96 -36.23 -13.58
CA LYS A 81 17.10 -37.41 -13.56
C LYS A 81 17.79 -38.64 -14.14
N ARG A 82 18.51 -38.51 -15.26
CA ARG A 82 19.27 -39.64 -15.85
C ARG A 82 20.34 -40.14 -14.89
N HIS A 83 21.09 -39.23 -14.26
CA HIS A 83 22.12 -39.58 -13.29
C HIS A 83 21.53 -40.24 -12.03
N ALA A 84 20.47 -39.67 -11.45
CA ALA A 84 19.75 -40.26 -10.33
C ALA A 84 19.18 -41.64 -10.68
N ALA A 85 18.59 -41.81 -11.87
CA ALA A 85 18.05 -43.09 -12.34
C ALA A 85 19.15 -44.14 -12.50
N LYS A 86 20.35 -43.78 -12.99
CA LYS A 86 21.50 -44.69 -13.08
C LYS A 86 21.93 -45.17 -11.69
N VAL A 87 22.02 -44.26 -10.72
CA VAL A 87 22.35 -44.60 -9.33
C VAL A 87 21.30 -45.54 -8.74
N LEU A 88 20.01 -45.19 -8.82
CA LEU A 88 18.92 -46.01 -8.28
C LEU A 88 18.86 -47.39 -8.93
N ARG A 89 19.02 -47.47 -10.26
CA ARG A 89 19.07 -48.74 -10.98
C ARG A 89 20.23 -49.61 -10.52
N ALA A 90 21.42 -49.03 -10.32
CA ALA A 90 22.58 -49.78 -9.88
C ALA A 90 22.40 -50.36 -8.46
N TYR A 91 21.69 -49.65 -7.57
CA TYR A 91 21.31 -50.17 -6.26
C TYR A 91 20.20 -51.23 -6.33
N TYR A 92 19.22 -51.06 -7.22
CA TYR A 92 18.07 -51.95 -7.33
C TYR A 92 18.38 -53.27 -8.07
N MET A 93 19.13 -53.19 -9.17
CA MET A 93 19.46 -54.35 -10.01
C MET A 93 20.64 -55.18 -9.47
N GLY A 94 21.28 -54.73 -8.39
CA GLY A 94 22.47 -55.40 -7.87
C GLY A 94 23.75 -55.14 -8.68
N ASP A 95 23.73 -54.33 -9.75
CA ASP A 95 24.92 -53.98 -10.55
C ASP A 95 26.06 -53.33 -9.72
N ARG A 96 25.79 -52.96 -8.45
CA ARG A 96 26.78 -52.57 -7.44
C ARG A 96 27.49 -53.75 -6.76
N ASP A 97 27.37 -54.99 -7.26
CA ASP A 97 28.07 -56.18 -6.75
C ASP A 97 29.58 -55.95 -6.53
N SER A 98 30.20 -55.07 -7.32
CA SER A 98 31.60 -54.66 -7.13
C SER A 98 31.90 -54.05 -5.75
N LEU A 99 30.92 -53.48 -5.04
CA LEU A 99 31.09 -52.93 -3.69
C LEU A 99 31.24 -54.03 -2.63
N TRP A 100 30.47 -55.11 -2.76
CA TRP A 100 30.63 -56.30 -1.90
C TRP A 100 31.95 -57.02 -2.22
N VAL A 101 32.29 -57.12 -3.51
CA VAL A 101 33.59 -57.67 -3.95
C VAL A 101 34.76 -56.84 -3.42
N LEU A 102 34.66 -55.50 -3.44
CA LEU A 102 35.65 -54.60 -2.83
C LEU A 102 35.83 -54.89 -1.33
N LEU A 103 34.74 -55.07 -0.60
CA LEU A 103 34.77 -55.38 0.83
C LEU A 103 35.40 -56.75 1.12
N PHE A 104 35.15 -57.75 0.28
CA PHE A 104 35.71 -59.10 0.42
C PHE A 104 37.13 -59.26 -0.14
N SER A 105 37.63 -58.28 -0.91
CA SER A 105 39.00 -58.26 -1.44
C SER A 105 40.06 -57.72 -0.46
N ILE A 106 39.67 -57.38 0.77
CA ILE A 106 40.55 -56.77 1.78
C ILE A 106 41.55 -57.80 2.30
N SER A 107 42.83 -57.66 1.93
CA SER A 107 43.94 -58.53 2.37
C SER A 107 44.80 -57.95 3.49
N SER A 108 44.73 -56.65 3.75
CA SER A 108 45.53 -55.97 4.78
C SER A 108 44.81 -54.77 5.40
N PHE A 109 45.29 -54.30 6.56
CA PHE A 109 44.74 -53.10 7.22
C PHE A 109 44.85 -51.84 6.34
N LYS A 110 45.91 -51.74 5.53
CA LYS A 110 46.08 -50.64 4.57
C LYS A 110 45.03 -50.72 3.44
N ASP A 111 44.74 -51.93 2.96
CA ASP A 111 43.70 -52.15 1.95
C ASP A 111 42.30 -51.85 2.51
N ALA A 112 42.07 -52.16 3.79
CA ALA A 112 40.82 -51.83 4.47
C ALA A 112 40.57 -50.32 4.53
N LEU A 113 41.60 -49.54 4.89
CA LEU A 113 41.51 -48.08 4.98
C LEU A 113 41.22 -47.44 3.61
N THR A 114 41.95 -47.85 2.57
CA THR A 114 41.75 -47.34 1.20
C THR A 114 40.39 -47.72 0.62
N THR A 115 39.95 -48.96 0.86
CA THR A 115 38.61 -49.43 0.46
C THR A 115 37.50 -48.62 1.12
N PHE A 116 37.65 -48.31 2.42
CA PHE A 116 36.71 -47.48 3.15
C PHE A 116 36.63 -46.04 2.60
N GLU A 117 37.77 -45.43 2.27
CA GLU A 117 37.83 -44.11 1.63
C GLU A 117 37.11 -44.09 0.28
N TYR A 118 37.33 -45.11 -0.56
CA TYR A 118 36.62 -45.22 -1.85
C TYR A 118 35.12 -45.42 -1.68
N LEU A 119 34.70 -46.25 -0.72
CA LEU A 119 33.27 -46.46 -0.44
C LEU A 119 32.60 -45.16 0.01
N GLN A 120 33.24 -44.40 0.89
CA GLN A 120 32.75 -43.09 1.32
C GLN A 120 32.62 -42.12 0.13
N MET A 121 33.60 -42.09 -0.76
CA MET A 121 33.56 -41.23 -1.96
C MET A 121 32.39 -41.59 -2.88
N ILE A 122 32.16 -42.89 -3.12
CA ILE A 122 31.04 -43.37 -3.97
C ILE A 122 29.69 -43.01 -3.34
N ILE A 123 29.50 -43.31 -2.05
CA ILE A 123 28.26 -43.00 -1.34
C ILE A 123 27.99 -41.50 -1.32
N ARG A 124 29.02 -40.66 -1.13
CA ARG A 124 28.89 -39.21 -1.18
C ARG A 124 28.43 -38.73 -2.56
N ASN A 125 29.09 -39.19 -3.63
CA ASN A 125 28.71 -38.81 -5.00
C ASN A 125 27.29 -39.26 -5.37
N ASP A 126 26.87 -40.45 -4.92
CA ASP A 126 25.53 -40.97 -5.16
C ASP A 126 24.48 -40.14 -4.41
N ARG A 127 24.73 -39.81 -3.14
CA ARG A 127 23.89 -38.89 -2.36
C ARG A 127 23.79 -37.52 -3.01
N GLU A 128 24.91 -36.96 -3.48
CA GLU A 128 24.92 -35.68 -4.19
C GLU A 128 24.13 -35.73 -5.49
N SER A 129 24.17 -36.85 -6.23
CA SER A 129 23.40 -37.01 -7.47
C SER A 129 21.89 -37.07 -7.21
N LEU A 130 21.46 -37.81 -6.18
CA LEU A 130 20.05 -37.84 -5.77
C LEU A 130 19.58 -36.49 -5.22
N LYS A 131 20.41 -35.83 -4.39
CA LYS A 131 20.12 -34.51 -3.86
C LYS A 131 19.95 -33.48 -4.97
N ARG A 132 20.87 -33.43 -5.95
CA ARG A 132 20.78 -32.54 -7.12
C ARG A 132 19.47 -32.75 -7.89
N TYR A 133 19.04 -33.99 -8.08
CA TYR A 133 17.74 -34.26 -8.71
C TYR A 133 16.57 -33.71 -7.89
N THR A 134 16.53 -33.99 -6.58
CA THR A 134 15.46 -33.50 -5.70
C THR A 134 15.41 -31.97 -5.65
N ASP A 135 16.56 -31.33 -5.50
CA ASP A 135 16.68 -29.86 -5.48
C ASP A 135 16.21 -29.25 -6.82
N ASN A 136 16.63 -29.84 -7.95
CA ASN A 136 16.20 -29.39 -9.26
C ASN A 136 14.70 -29.56 -9.50
N GLN A 137 14.12 -30.66 -9.00
CA GLN A 137 12.70 -30.94 -9.12
C GLN A 137 11.88 -29.95 -8.28
N LYS A 138 12.35 -29.60 -7.08
CA LYS A 138 11.73 -28.57 -6.24
C LYS A 138 11.75 -27.21 -6.93
N GLN A 139 12.90 -26.80 -7.45
CA GLN A 139 13.04 -25.54 -8.18
C GLN A 139 12.15 -25.51 -9.43
N LEU A 140 12.03 -26.62 -10.16
CA LEU A 140 11.15 -26.72 -11.32
C LEU A 140 9.68 -26.52 -10.94
N GLN A 141 9.24 -27.09 -9.80
CA GLN A 141 7.90 -26.90 -9.27
C GLN A 141 7.65 -25.45 -8.86
N GLU A 142 8.60 -24.83 -8.16
CA GLU A 142 8.53 -23.41 -7.78
C GLU A 142 8.44 -22.48 -8.99
N LEU A 143 9.28 -22.69 -10.02
CA LEU A 143 9.23 -21.93 -11.26
C LEU A 143 7.91 -22.13 -12.02
N SER A 144 7.39 -23.36 -12.05
CA SER A 144 6.10 -23.66 -12.70
C SER A 144 4.93 -22.98 -11.98
N ALA A 145 4.93 -22.98 -10.65
CA ALA A 145 3.93 -22.30 -9.83
C ALA A 145 4.02 -20.77 -9.97
N SER A 146 5.23 -20.22 -9.99
CA SER A 146 5.49 -18.80 -10.26
C SER A 146 4.95 -18.39 -11.63
N LEU A 147 5.26 -19.16 -12.69
CA LEU A 147 4.77 -18.91 -14.04
C LEU A 147 3.23 -18.91 -14.11
N SER A 148 2.59 -19.89 -13.47
CA SER A 148 1.13 -19.96 -13.41
C SER A 148 0.54 -18.75 -12.71
N THR A 149 1.12 -18.35 -11.57
CA THR A 149 0.69 -17.17 -10.80
C THR A 149 0.83 -15.90 -11.64
N SER A 150 1.96 -15.71 -12.32
CA SER A 150 2.20 -14.57 -13.19
C SER A 150 1.24 -14.52 -14.39
N LYS A 151 0.88 -15.66 -14.99
CA LYS A 151 -0.11 -15.74 -16.07
C LYS A 151 -1.50 -15.32 -15.58
N THR A 152 -1.92 -15.82 -14.43
CA THR A 152 -3.19 -15.41 -13.80
C THR A 152 -3.20 -13.92 -13.47
N ALA A 153 -2.11 -13.40 -12.89
CA ALA A 153 -1.99 -11.98 -12.57
C ALA A 153 -2.05 -11.09 -13.83
N LEU A 154 -1.45 -11.53 -14.95
CA LEU A 154 -1.53 -10.82 -16.23
C LEU A 154 -2.97 -10.77 -16.75
N LEU A 155 -3.70 -11.89 -16.72
CA LEU A 155 -5.11 -11.94 -17.14
C LEU A 155 -5.97 -10.99 -16.31
N GLN A 156 -5.83 -11.04 -14.97
CA GLN A 156 -6.54 -10.13 -14.07
C GLN A 156 -6.19 -8.65 -14.32
N THR A 157 -4.92 -8.38 -14.64
CA THR A 157 -4.45 -7.02 -14.98
C THR A 157 -5.13 -6.52 -16.26
N LYS A 158 -5.28 -7.39 -17.28
CA LYS A 158 -5.98 -7.07 -18.53
C LYS A 158 -7.47 -6.84 -18.33
N ASP A 159 -8.13 -7.69 -17.55
CA ASP A 159 -9.54 -7.51 -17.23
C ASP A 159 -9.80 -6.17 -16.52
N ARG A 160 -8.92 -5.83 -15.56
CA ARG A 160 -8.95 -4.53 -14.89
C ARG A 160 -8.71 -3.38 -15.85
N TYR A 161 -7.77 -3.50 -16.79
CA TYR A 161 -7.52 -2.48 -17.82
C TYR A 161 -8.78 -2.19 -18.65
N ILE A 162 -9.43 -3.24 -19.16
CA ILE A 162 -10.64 -3.13 -19.97
C ILE A 162 -11.75 -2.43 -19.18
N ALA A 163 -12.00 -2.87 -17.94
CA ALA A 163 -13.02 -2.27 -17.08
C ALA A 163 -12.76 -0.78 -16.80
N GLN A 164 -11.51 -0.38 -16.53
CA GLN A 164 -11.17 1.03 -16.31
C GLN A 164 -11.33 1.85 -17.60
N ARG A 165 -10.98 1.28 -18.76
CA ARG A 165 -11.13 1.94 -20.07
C ARG A 165 -12.60 2.17 -20.43
N GLU A 166 -13.46 1.19 -20.19
CA GLU A 166 -14.91 1.34 -20.40
C GLU A 166 -15.48 2.43 -19.49
N LYS A 167 -15.07 2.45 -18.22
CA LYS A 167 -15.44 3.49 -17.26
C LYS A 167 -14.98 4.88 -17.72
N LEU A 168 -13.76 5.00 -18.23
CA LEU A 168 -13.23 6.26 -18.74
C LEU A 168 -14.09 6.83 -19.87
N ILE A 169 -14.42 5.99 -20.87
CA ILE A 169 -15.24 6.39 -22.02
C ILE A 169 -16.62 6.88 -21.54
N LEU A 170 -17.23 6.17 -20.59
CA LEU A 170 -18.51 6.58 -20.00
C LEU A 170 -18.39 7.93 -19.31
N LEU A 171 -17.37 8.13 -18.47
CA LEU A 171 -17.16 9.38 -17.74
C LEU A 171 -16.89 10.56 -18.67
N GLN A 172 -16.08 10.38 -19.72
CA GLN A 172 -15.83 11.39 -20.74
C GLN A 172 -17.12 11.77 -21.46
N LYS A 173 -17.92 10.80 -21.89
CA LYS A 173 -19.21 11.05 -22.54
C LYS A 173 -20.15 11.84 -21.63
N GLN A 174 -20.26 11.47 -20.35
CA GLN A 174 -21.08 12.19 -19.38
C GLN A 174 -20.58 13.63 -19.16
N LEU A 175 -19.26 13.83 -19.13
CA LEU A 175 -18.66 15.15 -18.99
C LEU A 175 -18.98 16.04 -20.20
N ASP A 176 -18.86 15.50 -21.41
CA ASP A 176 -19.17 16.22 -22.65
C ASP A 176 -20.66 16.59 -22.73
N GLU A 177 -21.55 15.65 -22.38
CA GLU A 177 -22.99 15.88 -22.33
C GLU A 177 -23.38 16.95 -21.31
N ASP A 178 -22.73 16.96 -20.13
CA ASP A 178 -23.01 17.95 -19.11
C ASP A 178 -22.43 19.32 -19.48
N LEU A 179 -21.20 19.38 -20.02
CA LEU A 179 -20.61 20.62 -20.51
C LEU A 179 -21.44 21.27 -21.62
N ALA A 180 -22.03 20.48 -22.52
CA ALA A 180 -22.89 20.98 -23.60
C ALA A 180 -24.17 21.68 -23.08
N LYS A 181 -24.60 21.40 -21.85
CA LYS A 181 -25.77 22.05 -21.23
C LYS A 181 -25.44 23.43 -20.63
N HIS A 182 -24.16 23.77 -20.50
CA HIS A 182 -23.73 25.02 -19.87
C HIS A 182 -23.30 26.07 -20.91
N SER A 183 -23.85 27.28 -20.80
CA SER A 183 -23.49 28.42 -21.65
C SER A 183 -22.05 28.91 -21.46
N GLU A 184 -21.42 28.56 -20.33
CA GLU A 184 -20.06 28.98 -19.93
C GLU A 184 -19.04 27.83 -20.00
N ALA A 185 -19.26 26.84 -20.87
CA ALA A 185 -18.42 25.64 -20.99
C ALA A 185 -16.91 25.94 -21.11
N ALA A 186 -16.53 27.02 -21.80
CA ALA A 186 -15.12 27.40 -21.97
C ALA A 186 -14.43 27.80 -20.65
N GLU A 187 -15.12 28.51 -19.76
CA GLU A 187 -14.55 28.90 -18.46
C GLU A 187 -14.49 27.69 -17.52
N ILE A 188 -15.51 26.82 -17.56
CA ILE A 188 -15.51 25.56 -16.79
C ILE A 188 -14.35 24.65 -17.23
N LEU A 189 -14.07 24.50 -18.52
CA LEU A 189 -12.93 23.72 -19.03
C LEU A 189 -11.58 24.25 -18.54
N LYS A 190 -11.45 25.58 -18.46
CA LYS A 190 -10.25 26.22 -17.92
C LYS A 190 -10.10 25.94 -16.42
N GLN A 191 -11.18 25.98 -15.66
CA GLN A 191 -11.19 25.62 -14.24
C GLN A 191 -10.85 24.14 -14.02
N MET A 192 -11.39 23.23 -14.84
CA MET A 192 -11.05 21.80 -14.82
C MET A 192 -9.55 21.60 -15.02
N THR A 193 -8.99 22.22 -16.06
CA THR A 193 -7.56 22.12 -16.37
C THR A 193 -6.70 22.64 -15.22
N ASN A 194 -7.06 23.79 -14.65
CA ASN A 194 -6.32 24.37 -13.53
C ASN A 194 -6.39 23.47 -12.28
N LEU A 195 -7.57 22.94 -11.96
CA LEU A 195 -7.75 22.02 -10.84
C LEU A 195 -6.91 20.75 -11.02
N THR A 196 -6.94 20.15 -12.20
CA THR A 196 -6.12 18.96 -12.52
C THR A 196 -4.63 19.25 -12.39
N VAL A 197 -4.14 20.38 -12.91
CA VAL A 197 -2.72 20.78 -12.80
C VAL A 197 -2.32 21.03 -11.34
N GLN A 198 -3.18 21.69 -10.55
CA GLN A 198 -2.92 21.91 -9.13
C GLN A 198 -2.90 20.59 -8.35
N TRP A 199 -3.87 19.72 -8.62
CA TRP A 199 -3.90 18.39 -8.03
C TRP A 199 -2.64 17.59 -8.36
N GLN A 200 -2.24 17.52 -9.63
CA GLN A 200 -1.08 16.78 -10.06
C GLN A 200 0.23 17.30 -9.46
N ASN A 201 0.43 18.62 -9.50
CA ASN A 201 1.72 19.21 -9.15
C ASN A 201 1.87 19.53 -7.66
N LYS A 202 0.76 19.74 -6.96
CA LYS A 202 0.75 20.10 -5.54
C LYS A 202 -0.01 19.10 -4.69
N GLY A 203 -1.23 18.74 -5.09
CA GLY A 203 -2.09 17.82 -4.34
C GLY A 203 -1.48 16.44 -4.10
N ILE A 204 -1.11 15.72 -5.17
CA ILE A 204 -0.51 14.37 -5.07
C ILE A 204 0.77 14.39 -4.21
N PRO A 205 1.77 15.26 -4.45
CA PRO A 205 2.96 15.34 -3.59
C PRO A 205 2.63 15.64 -2.13
N LEU A 206 1.68 16.55 -1.88
CA LEU A 206 1.26 16.93 -0.54
C LEU A 206 0.66 15.74 0.22
N PHE A 207 -0.30 15.03 -0.39
CA PHE A 207 -0.89 13.85 0.22
C PHE A 207 0.14 12.75 0.47
N LYS A 208 1.03 12.47 -0.49
CA LYS A 208 2.11 11.49 -0.30
C LYS A 208 3.01 11.86 0.87
N MET A 209 3.42 13.13 0.96
CA MET A 209 4.24 13.63 2.06
C MET A 209 3.53 13.43 3.42
N TYR A 210 2.25 13.77 3.51
CA TYR A 210 1.47 13.58 4.74
C TYR A 210 1.29 12.12 5.10
N PHE A 211 0.88 11.27 4.16
CA PHE A 211 0.69 9.85 4.42
C PHE A 211 1.99 9.14 4.77
N GLN A 212 3.11 9.53 4.16
CA GLN A 212 4.43 9.03 4.52
C GLN A 212 4.81 9.39 5.95
N ALA A 213 4.66 10.67 6.32
CA ALA A 213 4.93 11.13 7.69
C ALA A 213 4.00 10.45 8.70
N LEU A 214 2.73 10.24 8.33
CA LEU A 214 1.74 9.61 9.19
C LEU A 214 2.06 8.13 9.38
N ALA A 215 2.36 7.39 8.32
CA ALA A 215 2.78 5.99 8.39
C ALA A 215 4.01 5.80 9.29
N GLN A 216 4.97 6.72 9.23
CA GLN A 216 6.15 6.69 10.10
C GLN A 216 5.79 6.94 11.57
N ALA A 217 4.96 7.95 11.85
CA ALA A 217 4.52 8.26 13.21
C ALA A 217 3.65 7.14 13.80
N MET A 218 2.76 6.53 13.01
CA MET A 218 1.87 5.46 13.45
C MET A 218 2.62 4.18 13.84
N LYS A 219 3.75 3.87 13.19
CA LYS A 219 4.64 2.77 13.60
C LYS A 219 5.24 2.98 14.99
N GLN A 220 5.40 4.23 15.40
CA GLN A 220 5.91 4.63 16.71
C GLN A 220 4.80 4.89 17.72
N LEU A 221 3.52 4.88 17.32
CA LEU A 221 2.39 5.10 18.23
C LEU A 221 2.44 4.20 19.46
N PRO A 222 2.81 2.91 19.37
CA PRO A 222 2.89 2.06 20.55
C PRO A 222 3.95 2.50 21.57
N GLU A 223 4.90 3.36 21.24
CA GLU A 223 5.86 3.94 22.21
C GLU A 223 5.17 4.76 23.30
N ILE A 224 3.99 5.33 23.02
CA ILE A 224 3.18 6.06 24.02
C ILE A 224 2.71 5.15 25.16
N LEU A 225 2.74 3.82 24.95
CA LEU A 225 2.52 2.83 26.01
C LEU A 225 3.70 2.74 26.99
N SER A 226 4.90 3.06 26.51
CA SER A 226 6.17 2.87 27.23
C SER A 226 6.75 4.15 27.81
N ASP A 227 6.31 5.32 27.34
CA ASP A 227 6.75 6.64 27.80
C ASP A 227 6.08 7.01 29.14
N SER A 228 6.28 6.16 30.13
CA SER A 228 5.88 6.39 31.52
C SER A 228 7.05 6.96 32.29
N ASN A 229 7.34 8.25 32.07
CA ASN A 229 8.00 9.03 33.11
C ASN A 229 7.04 9.07 34.30
N GLU A 230 7.47 8.54 35.45
CA GLU A 230 6.74 8.57 36.75
C GLU A 230 5.69 7.49 37.05
N GLY A 231 5.86 6.24 36.59
CA GLY A 231 5.28 5.06 37.26
C GLY A 231 3.74 4.93 37.27
N LYS A 232 3.02 5.76 36.51
CA LYS A 232 1.59 5.59 36.18
C LYS A 232 1.41 5.75 34.68
N SER A 233 1.26 4.63 33.97
CA SER A 233 0.84 4.66 32.56
C SER A 233 -0.65 5.02 32.49
N ASN A 234 -0.98 6.31 32.42
CA ASN A 234 -2.38 6.77 32.34
C ASN A 234 -3.15 6.25 31.11
N HIS A 235 -2.43 5.67 30.13
CA HIS A 235 -3.01 5.15 28.90
C HIS A 235 -3.28 3.64 28.92
N LEU A 236 -2.80 2.89 29.92
CA LEU A 236 -2.96 1.43 30.00
C LEU A 236 -3.82 1.03 31.20
N ILE A 237 -5.00 0.51 30.92
CA ILE A 237 -5.92 -0.04 31.92
C ILE A 237 -5.71 -1.55 31.98
N ILE A 238 -5.35 -2.08 33.16
CA ILE A 238 -5.05 -3.49 33.38
C ILE A 238 -6.21 -4.16 34.12
N ASN A 239 -6.85 -5.13 33.48
CA ASN A 239 -7.92 -5.96 34.05
C ASN A 239 -7.54 -7.44 33.93
N GLY A 240 -6.65 -7.91 34.82
CA GLY A 240 -6.13 -9.28 34.78
C GLY A 240 -5.26 -9.52 33.53
N PHE A 241 -5.65 -10.48 32.69
CA PHE A 241 -4.97 -10.78 31.42
C PHE A 241 -5.48 -9.95 30.23
N GLN A 242 -6.41 -9.03 30.48
CA GLN A 242 -6.94 -8.08 29.49
C GLN A 242 -6.38 -6.69 29.76
N TYR A 243 -5.90 -6.06 28.69
CA TYR A 243 -5.32 -4.73 28.73
C TYR A 243 -6.11 -3.83 27.79
N THR A 244 -6.41 -2.61 28.20
CA THR A 244 -7.03 -1.61 27.32
C THR A 244 -6.12 -0.41 27.22
N PHE A 245 -5.66 -0.13 26.00
CA PHE A 245 -4.95 1.12 25.70
C PHE A 245 -5.95 2.20 25.31
N GLN A 246 -5.81 3.40 25.86
CA GLN A 246 -6.66 4.55 25.54
C GLN A 246 -5.81 5.76 25.19
N ILE A 247 -6.21 6.45 24.13
CA ILE A 247 -5.62 7.72 23.69
C ILE A 247 -6.73 8.69 23.28
N THR A 248 -6.61 9.94 23.72
CA THR A 248 -7.53 11.02 23.36
C THR A 248 -7.08 11.73 22.09
N ASP A 249 -7.97 12.51 21.47
CA ASP A 249 -7.62 13.39 20.35
C ASP A 249 -6.43 14.30 20.68
N GLN A 250 -6.44 14.90 21.87
CA GLN A 250 -5.41 15.85 22.31
C GLN A 250 -4.04 15.18 22.42
N GLU A 251 -4.00 13.97 22.97
CA GLU A 251 -2.79 13.17 23.12
C GLU A 251 -2.28 12.71 21.75
N LEU A 252 -3.16 12.24 20.86
CA LEU A 252 -2.77 11.85 19.49
C LEU A 252 -2.19 13.05 18.74
N ASN A 253 -2.85 14.20 18.76
CA ASN A 253 -2.35 15.40 18.08
C ASN A 253 -1.00 15.85 18.66
N SER A 254 -0.83 15.80 19.99
CA SER A 254 0.42 16.19 20.64
C SER A 254 1.56 15.23 20.27
N PHE A 255 1.28 13.93 20.25
CA PHE A 255 2.21 12.90 19.80
C PHE A 255 2.60 13.11 18.32
N LEU A 256 1.64 13.26 17.42
CA LEU A 256 1.93 13.44 16.00
C LEU A 256 2.78 14.71 15.78
N ARG A 257 2.42 15.82 16.43
CA ARG A 257 3.18 17.09 16.35
C ARG A 257 4.60 17.01 16.92
N SER A 258 4.85 16.13 17.90
CA SER A 258 6.20 15.91 18.42
C SER A 258 7.05 15.07 17.49
N LYS A 259 6.43 14.16 16.72
CA LYS A 259 7.12 13.32 15.73
C LYS A 259 7.42 14.04 14.41
N ASN A 260 6.55 14.95 13.96
CA ASN A 260 6.76 15.69 12.72
C ASN A 260 6.03 17.06 12.73
N GLU A 261 6.75 18.12 12.35
CA GLU A 261 6.23 19.49 12.32
C GLU A 261 5.08 19.68 11.31
N LEU A 262 4.99 18.83 10.28
CA LEU A 262 3.91 18.84 9.30
C LEU A 262 2.52 18.72 9.94
N PHE A 263 2.42 18.09 11.12
CA PHE A 263 1.15 17.91 11.82
C PHE A 263 0.72 19.13 12.66
N ARG A 264 1.51 20.21 12.71
CA ARG A 264 1.11 21.44 13.42
C ARG A 264 -0.14 22.09 12.81
N ASN A 265 -0.27 21.99 11.49
CA ASN A 265 -1.41 22.55 10.75
C ASN A 265 -2.53 21.52 10.51
N MET A 266 -2.43 20.34 11.14
CA MET A 266 -3.43 19.28 11.06
C MET A 266 -4.08 19.08 12.44
N THR A 267 -5.34 18.67 12.40
CA THR A 267 -6.14 18.31 13.58
C THR A 267 -6.81 16.97 13.33
N PHE A 268 -6.52 16.01 14.19
CA PHE A 268 -7.12 14.68 14.20
C PHE A 268 -8.22 14.64 15.25
N ARG A 269 -9.39 14.12 14.90
CA ARG A 269 -10.54 13.97 15.81
C ARG A 269 -11.12 12.56 15.73
N PHE A 270 -11.37 11.95 16.88
CA PHE A 270 -12.11 10.71 17.00
C PHE A 270 -13.59 11.02 17.16
N THR A 271 -14.42 10.41 16.32
CA THR A 271 -15.88 10.37 16.47
C THR A 271 -16.31 8.96 16.81
N ASP A 272 -17.61 8.74 17.06
CA ASP A 272 -18.16 7.43 17.42
C ASP A 272 -17.84 6.28 16.45
N SER A 273 -17.43 6.56 15.21
CA SER A 273 -17.13 5.52 14.22
C SER A 273 -15.95 5.83 13.29
N GLN A 274 -15.44 7.07 13.31
CA GLN A 274 -14.46 7.53 12.33
C GLN A 274 -13.36 8.34 12.99
N VAL A 275 -12.23 8.40 12.31
CA VAL A 275 -11.19 9.40 12.53
C VAL A 275 -11.34 10.43 11.43
N ILE A 276 -11.49 11.70 11.82
CA ILE A 276 -11.55 12.83 10.91
C ILE A 276 -10.28 13.66 11.10
N THR A 277 -9.50 13.76 10.04
CA THR A 277 -8.34 14.65 10.00
C THR A 277 -8.67 15.83 9.10
N THR A 278 -8.42 17.04 9.59
CA THR A 278 -8.59 18.28 8.83
C THR A 278 -7.35 19.14 8.98
N GLY A 279 -7.02 19.93 7.97
CA GLY A 279 -5.94 20.89 8.06
C GLY A 279 -5.72 21.67 6.79
N THR A 280 -4.81 22.63 6.85
CA THR A 280 -4.47 23.51 5.75
C THR A 280 -2.96 23.62 5.57
N GLN A 281 -2.50 23.54 4.33
CA GLN A 281 -1.07 23.63 4.01
C GLN A 281 -0.90 24.33 2.67
N ASP A 282 -0.09 25.38 2.63
CA ASP A 282 0.18 26.18 1.43
C ASP A 282 -1.11 26.67 0.72
N GLY A 283 -2.13 27.01 1.50
CA GLY A 283 -3.45 27.44 1.02
C GLY A 283 -4.33 26.31 0.48
N MET A 284 -3.93 25.04 0.64
CA MET A 284 -4.72 23.88 0.26
C MET A 284 -5.40 23.28 1.49
N GLU A 285 -6.69 23.00 1.38
CA GLU A 285 -7.48 22.34 2.42
C GLU A 285 -7.47 20.83 2.22
N VAL A 286 -7.17 20.10 3.29
CA VAL A 286 -7.12 18.64 3.28
C VAL A 286 -8.10 18.12 4.32
N LEU A 287 -8.90 17.14 3.91
CA LEU A 287 -9.76 16.39 4.80
C LEU A 287 -9.62 14.89 4.52
N ILE A 288 -9.42 14.13 5.58
CA ILE A 288 -9.30 12.66 5.55
C ILE A 288 -10.34 12.10 6.51
N LYS A 289 -11.15 11.17 6.04
CA LYS A 289 -12.03 10.35 6.89
C LYS A 289 -11.62 8.90 6.75
N GLY A 290 -11.53 8.21 7.87
CA GLY A 290 -11.29 6.78 7.88
C GLY A 290 -11.74 6.13 9.16
N LYS A 291 -11.54 4.83 9.26
CA LYS A 291 -11.88 4.03 10.44
C LYS A 291 -10.80 3.03 10.75
N TYR A 292 -10.81 2.56 11.98
CA TYR A 292 -9.97 1.45 12.39
C TYR A 292 -10.75 0.13 12.35
N GLU A 293 -10.15 -0.89 11.76
CA GLU A 293 -10.70 -2.25 11.70
C GLU A 293 -9.65 -3.28 12.15
N LEU A 294 -10.11 -4.40 12.69
CA LEU A 294 -9.21 -5.52 12.99
C LEU A 294 -8.86 -6.27 11.71
N ALA A 295 -7.57 -6.52 11.52
CA ALA A 295 -7.07 -7.33 10.42
C ALA A 295 -6.09 -8.40 10.93
N VAL A 296 -5.93 -9.46 10.15
CA VAL A 296 -5.00 -10.56 10.42
C VAL A 296 -3.93 -10.54 9.35
N LYS A 297 -2.65 -10.66 9.73
CA LYS A 297 -1.57 -10.79 8.74
C LYS A 297 -1.71 -12.08 7.95
N ASP A 298 -1.38 -12.02 6.66
CA ASP A 298 -1.48 -13.13 5.72
C ASP A 298 -0.27 -14.09 5.87
N GLU A 299 -0.14 -14.68 7.06
CA GLU A 299 0.90 -15.62 7.45
C GLU A 299 0.30 -16.76 8.28
N PRO A 300 0.87 -17.99 8.26
CA PRO A 300 0.40 -19.06 9.12
C PRO A 300 0.56 -18.67 10.60
N LYS A 301 -0.57 -18.60 11.33
CA LYS A 301 -0.67 -18.02 12.70
C LYS A 301 -0.45 -16.50 12.75
N GLY A 302 -0.88 -15.77 11.70
CA GLY A 302 -0.79 -14.32 11.63
C GLY A 302 -1.35 -13.62 12.86
N LYS A 303 -0.62 -12.63 13.37
CA LYS A 303 -1.05 -11.82 14.52
C LYS A 303 -2.10 -10.81 14.07
N THR A 304 -3.09 -10.56 14.93
CA THR A 304 -4.06 -9.48 14.73
C THR A 304 -3.38 -8.13 14.86
N TYR A 305 -3.80 -7.19 14.04
CA TYR A 305 -3.36 -5.79 14.08
C TYR A 305 -4.54 -4.87 13.80
N VAL A 306 -4.39 -3.59 14.10
CA VAL A 306 -5.41 -2.58 13.78
C VAL A 306 -5.04 -1.96 12.45
N ARG A 307 -5.88 -2.14 11.44
CA ARG A 307 -5.73 -1.50 10.13
C ARG A 307 -6.51 -0.20 10.11
N PHE A 308 -5.90 0.87 9.60
CA PHE A 308 -6.64 2.08 9.25
C PHE A 308 -7.12 1.96 7.81
N ARG A 309 -8.41 2.18 7.59
CA ARG A 309 -9.04 2.20 6.28
C ARG A 309 -9.55 3.60 5.98
N ILE A 310 -9.14 4.15 4.86
CA ILE A 310 -9.55 5.46 4.37
C ILE A 310 -10.92 5.30 3.70
N GLU A 311 -11.88 6.11 4.11
CA GLU A 311 -13.24 6.12 3.57
C GLU A 311 -13.47 7.27 2.59
N SER A 312 -12.88 8.44 2.86
CA SER A 312 -12.99 9.61 1.99
C SER A 312 -11.75 10.49 2.13
N LEU A 313 -11.30 11.04 1.00
CA LEU A 313 -10.27 12.07 0.93
C LEU A 313 -10.83 13.26 0.19
N GLN A 314 -10.58 14.46 0.70
CA GLN A 314 -10.95 15.69 0.03
C GLN A 314 -9.77 16.63 -0.10
N PHE A 315 -9.69 17.26 -1.26
CA PHE A 315 -8.71 18.27 -1.63
C PHE A 315 -9.45 19.54 -2.04
N ASN A 316 -9.24 20.65 -1.32
CA ASN A 316 -9.92 21.93 -1.57
C ASN A 316 -11.46 21.79 -1.69
N GLY A 317 -12.05 20.94 -0.86
CA GLY A 317 -13.49 20.67 -0.85
C GLY A 317 -14.01 19.75 -1.98
N PHE A 318 -13.13 19.23 -2.83
CA PHE A 318 -13.44 18.22 -3.85
C PHE A 318 -13.11 16.83 -3.32
N GLU A 319 -14.05 15.90 -3.43
CA GLU A 319 -13.82 14.51 -3.04
C GLU A 319 -12.99 13.78 -4.10
N LEU A 320 -11.94 13.10 -3.64
CA LEU A 320 -11.03 12.34 -4.48
C LEU A 320 -11.63 10.98 -4.81
N PRO A 321 -11.33 10.43 -6.00
CA PRO A 321 -11.86 9.15 -6.41
C PRO A 321 -11.27 7.98 -5.62
N ALA A 322 -12.01 6.88 -5.59
CA ALA A 322 -11.61 5.66 -4.90
C ALA A 322 -10.26 5.09 -5.37
N THR A 323 -9.88 5.32 -6.64
CA THR A 323 -8.57 4.91 -7.18
C THR A 323 -7.40 5.59 -6.47
N THR A 324 -7.54 6.89 -6.14
CA THR A 324 -6.55 7.62 -5.35
C THR A 324 -6.48 7.08 -3.92
N ILE A 325 -7.64 6.81 -3.30
CA ILE A 325 -7.73 6.22 -1.96
C ILE A 325 -7.00 4.88 -1.91
N GLU A 326 -7.33 3.97 -2.82
CA GLU A 326 -6.69 2.65 -2.91
C GLU A 326 -5.19 2.74 -3.16
N ALA A 327 -4.74 3.71 -3.96
CA ALA A 327 -3.32 3.92 -4.20
C ALA A 327 -2.60 4.33 -2.92
N MET A 328 -3.18 5.25 -2.14
CA MET A 328 -2.60 5.69 -0.86
C MET A 328 -2.58 4.57 0.18
N GLU A 329 -3.66 3.78 0.28
CA GLU A 329 -3.71 2.63 1.20
C GLU A 329 -2.71 1.53 0.85
N LYS A 330 -2.42 1.32 -0.44
CA LYS A 330 -1.41 0.35 -0.89
C LYS A 330 0.01 0.86 -0.64
N GLU A 331 0.24 2.17 -0.81
CA GLU A 331 1.56 2.77 -0.70
C GLU A 331 1.97 3.01 0.76
N PHE A 332 1.01 3.35 1.64
CA PHE A 332 1.28 3.76 3.01
C PHE A 332 0.57 2.89 4.05
N ASP A 333 1.37 2.21 4.87
CA ASP A 333 0.87 1.40 5.97
C ASP A 333 0.57 2.28 7.20
N LEU A 334 -0.71 2.55 7.41
CA LEU A 334 -1.24 3.34 8.52
C LEU A 334 -1.73 2.45 9.68
N GLY A 335 -1.37 1.16 9.66
CA GLY A 335 -1.76 0.22 10.70
C GLY A 335 -1.02 0.44 12.03
N VAL A 336 -1.66 0.03 13.13
CA VAL A 336 -1.08 -0.02 14.46
C VAL A 336 -0.76 -1.47 14.81
N TYR A 337 0.49 -1.71 15.22
CA TYR A 337 1.03 -3.03 15.49
C TYR A 337 1.57 -3.12 16.93
N PRO A 338 0.72 -3.29 17.96
CA PRO A 338 1.20 -3.39 19.35
C PRO A 338 2.26 -4.47 19.57
N GLN A 339 2.26 -5.51 18.74
CA GLN A 339 3.24 -6.59 18.73
C GLN A 339 4.69 -6.16 18.41
N THR A 340 4.91 -4.96 17.85
CA THR A 340 6.27 -4.44 17.60
C THR A 340 6.96 -4.01 18.89
N VAL A 341 6.18 -3.54 19.88
CA VAL A 341 6.70 -3.17 21.20
C VAL A 341 6.72 -4.38 22.14
N ALA A 342 5.65 -5.18 22.13
CA ALA A 342 5.57 -6.37 22.96
C ALA A 342 4.96 -7.54 22.18
N SER A 343 5.81 -8.51 21.80
CA SER A 343 5.44 -9.63 20.93
C SER A 343 4.35 -10.55 21.50
N PHE A 344 4.16 -10.51 22.83
CA PHE A 344 3.14 -11.23 23.57
C PHE A 344 1.78 -10.53 23.57
N LEU A 345 1.63 -9.32 23.03
CA LEU A 345 0.34 -8.64 22.94
C LEU A 345 -0.39 -9.03 21.64
N LEU A 346 -1.70 -9.30 21.77
CA LEU A 346 -2.61 -9.51 20.66
C LEU A 346 -3.76 -8.52 20.75
N VAL A 347 -4.13 -7.92 19.62
CA VAL A 347 -5.29 -7.04 19.53
C VAL A 347 -6.55 -7.89 19.44
N THR A 348 -7.52 -7.62 20.32
CA THR A 348 -8.83 -8.30 20.34
C THR A 348 -9.98 -7.39 19.94
N GLY A 349 -9.78 -6.08 19.99
CA GLY A 349 -10.82 -5.10 19.75
C GLY A 349 -10.26 -3.72 19.48
N VAL A 350 -11.00 -2.94 18.69
CA VAL A 350 -10.83 -1.49 18.57
C VAL A 350 -12.18 -0.84 18.79
N LYS A 351 -12.22 0.20 19.61
CA LYS A 351 -13.41 1.00 19.86
C LYS A 351 -13.08 2.48 19.68
N LEU A 352 -13.88 3.15 18.87
CA LEU A 352 -13.88 4.60 18.73
C LEU A 352 -15.08 5.15 19.50
N GLU A 353 -14.85 6.21 20.24
CA GLU A 353 -15.85 7.03 20.92
C GLU A 353 -15.48 8.50 20.68
N GLU A 354 -16.43 9.41 20.81
CA GLU A 354 -16.14 10.84 20.70
C GLU A 354 -14.92 11.24 21.56
N GLY A 355 -13.88 11.75 20.88
CA GLY A 355 -12.63 12.21 21.47
C GLY A 355 -11.67 11.13 21.98
N LYS A 356 -11.97 9.83 21.79
CA LYS A 356 -11.18 8.73 22.36
C LYS A 356 -11.10 7.47 21.48
N LEU A 357 -9.89 6.97 21.29
CA LEU A 357 -9.61 5.64 20.75
C LEU A 357 -9.26 4.67 21.88
N SER A 358 -9.88 3.50 21.89
CA SER A 358 -9.58 2.41 22.82
C SER A 358 -9.18 1.14 22.06
N LEU A 359 -8.00 0.60 22.34
CA LEU A 359 -7.53 -0.68 21.81
C LEU A 359 -7.58 -1.74 22.92
N MET A 360 -8.31 -2.82 22.65
CA MET A 360 -8.39 -3.97 23.56
C MET A 360 -7.30 -4.98 23.18
N LEU A 361 -6.53 -5.38 24.18
CA LEU A 361 -5.34 -6.22 24.03
C LEU A 361 -5.44 -7.41 25.01
N LYS A 362 -4.86 -8.54 24.62
CA LYS A 362 -4.69 -9.73 25.47
C LYS A 362 -3.28 -10.28 25.36
N LEU A 363 -2.85 -11.07 26.35
CA LEU A 363 -1.62 -11.87 26.22
C LEU A 363 -1.84 -13.03 25.23
N ALA A 364 -0.89 -13.19 24.32
CA ALA A 364 -0.64 -14.43 23.60
C ALA A 364 0.01 -15.40 24.57
N LEU A 365 -0.69 -16.49 24.90
CA LEU A 365 -0.16 -17.64 25.63
C LEU A 365 0.54 -18.60 24.68
#